data_AF-A0A9P1ZE74-F1
#
_entry.id   AF-A0A9P1ZE74-F1
#
_cell.length_a   1.000
_cell.length_b   1.000
_cell.length_c   1.000
_cell.angle_alpha   90.00
_cell.angle_beta   90.00
_cell.angle_gamma   90.00
#
_symmetry.space_group_name_H-M   'P 1'
#
loop_
_entity.id
_entity.type
_entity.pdbx_description
1 polymer ?
#
loop_
_entity_poly.entity_id
_entity_poly.type
_entity_poly.pdbx_seq_one_letter_code
_entity_poly.pdbx_strand_id
1 'polypeptide(L)'
;MNKSVADKTRNVIKKMAKKGIYLCVAQGYRSSAEQNTLYAQGRTKPGAVVTNAKGGQSNHNYGVAVDLCLYTSDGKNVIWESTTSRWKTVVSAMKAEGFEWGGDWKSFKDYPHFELYDAAGGEKAPATSTSSNKNVYYTENPRKVKTLVQCDLYNSVDFTEKHKTGGTYPAGTIFTISGMGKTKGGTPRLKTKSGYYLTANTKFVKKI
;
A
#
# COMPACT_ATOMS: atom_id res chain seq x y z
N MET A 1 6.36 9.96 6.84
CA MET A 1 6.45 8.78 5.93
C MET A 1 5.40 8.92 4.83
N ASN A 2 5.77 8.71 3.57
CA ASN A 2 4.83 8.72 2.44
C ASN A 2 3.85 7.53 2.55
N LYS A 3 2.56 7.76 2.26
CA LYS A 3 1.52 6.73 2.36
C LYS A 3 1.74 5.56 1.39
N SER A 4 2.18 5.83 0.16
CA SER A 4 2.46 4.80 -0.85
C SER A 4 3.56 3.85 -0.37
N VAL A 5 4.65 4.41 0.16
CA VAL A 5 5.76 3.64 0.75
C VAL A 5 5.24 2.76 1.88
N ALA A 6 4.51 3.34 2.84
CA ALA A 6 3.97 2.58 3.97
C ALA A 6 3.04 1.43 3.53
N ASP A 7 2.14 1.66 2.57
CA ASP A 7 1.21 0.64 2.10
C ASP A 7 1.92 -0.49 1.34
N LYS A 8 2.85 -0.14 0.46
CA LYS A 8 3.64 -1.10 -0.31
C LYS A 8 4.56 -1.92 0.59
N THR A 9 5.24 -1.30 1.55
CA THR A 9 6.03 -2.03 2.55
C THR A 9 5.14 -2.98 3.37
N ARG A 10 3.94 -2.57 3.79
CA ARG A 10 2.99 -3.47 4.49
C ARG A 10 2.56 -4.65 3.62
N ASN A 11 2.36 -4.46 2.31
CA ASN A 11 2.05 -5.56 1.40
C ASN A 11 3.18 -6.58 1.37
N VAL A 12 4.43 -6.11 1.28
CA VAL A 12 5.61 -6.99 1.30
C VAL A 12 5.72 -7.71 2.64
N ILE A 13 5.57 -7.03 3.78
CA ILE A 13 5.57 -7.66 5.11
C ILE A 13 4.55 -8.79 5.18
N LYS A 14 3.30 -8.54 4.76
CA LYS A 14 2.24 -9.56 4.74
C LYS A 14 2.56 -10.72 3.79
N LYS A 15 3.15 -10.44 2.62
CA LYS A 15 3.54 -11.45 1.62
C LYS A 15 4.69 -12.33 2.13
N MET A 16 5.67 -11.75 2.83
CA MET A 16 6.83 -12.44 3.38
C MET A 16 6.46 -13.27 4.61
N ALA A 17 5.57 -12.77 5.47
CA ALA A 17 5.09 -13.52 6.64
C ALA A 17 4.41 -14.84 6.24
N LYS A 18 3.68 -14.88 5.11
CA LYS A 18 3.11 -16.12 4.55
C LYS A 18 4.16 -17.16 4.11
N LYS A 19 5.41 -16.75 3.98
CA LYS A 19 6.56 -17.60 3.65
C LYS A 19 7.46 -17.89 4.86
N GLY A 20 7.03 -17.52 6.08
CA GLY A 20 7.86 -17.63 7.28
C GLY A 20 9.04 -16.65 7.33
N ILE A 21 8.99 -15.57 6.55
CA ILE A 21 10.01 -14.51 6.55
C ILE A 21 9.42 -13.29 7.25
N TYR A 22 9.90 -12.99 8.45
CA TYR A 22 9.38 -11.90 9.28
C TYR A 22 10.24 -10.65 9.13
N LEU A 23 9.68 -9.61 8.54
CA LEU A 23 10.39 -8.35 8.29
C LEU A 23 10.26 -7.39 9.47
N CYS A 24 11.37 -6.74 9.80
CA CYS A 24 11.47 -5.60 10.69
C CYS A 24 11.75 -4.33 9.86
N VAL A 25 11.06 -3.24 10.16
CA VAL A 25 11.33 -1.91 9.59
C VAL A 25 12.25 -1.19 10.57
N ALA A 26 13.55 -1.21 10.30
CA ALA A 26 14.56 -0.65 11.19
C ALA A 26 14.62 0.87 11.10
N GLN A 27 14.44 1.43 9.90
CA GLN A 27 14.37 2.87 9.66
C GLN A 27 13.28 3.20 8.65
N GLY A 28 12.72 4.40 8.81
CA GLY A 28 11.71 4.94 7.92
C GLY A 28 11.96 6.41 7.61
N TYR A 29 10.98 7.26 7.91
CA TYR A 29 11.20 8.71 7.80
C TYR A 29 12.17 9.19 8.88
N ARG A 30 13.06 10.11 8.49
CA ARG A 30 14.00 10.80 9.38
C ARG A 30 14.08 12.26 8.98
N SER A 31 13.96 13.20 9.92
CA SER A 31 14.12 14.63 9.65
C SER A 31 15.55 14.99 9.22
N SER A 32 15.74 16.15 8.59
CA SER A 32 17.07 16.65 8.22
C SER A 32 17.99 16.87 9.43
N ALA A 33 17.42 17.23 10.60
CA ALA A 33 18.18 17.44 11.83
C ALA A 33 18.70 16.11 12.41
N GLU A 34 17.86 15.07 12.42
CA GLU A 34 18.26 13.72 12.79
C GLU A 34 19.31 13.17 11.82
N GLN A 35 19.16 13.43 10.52
CA GLN A 35 20.16 13.04 9.51
C GLN A 35 21.51 13.72 9.74
N ASN A 36 21.53 15.02 10.02
CA ASN A 36 22.76 15.74 10.37
C ASN A 36 23.41 15.18 11.63
N THR A 37 22.61 14.70 12.59
CA THR A 37 23.12 14.04 13.79
C THR A 37 23.79 12.71 13.45
N LEU A 38 23.21 11.90 12.56
CA LEU A 38 23.86 10.66 12.07
C LEU A 38 25.11 10.95 11.24
N TYR A 39 25.09 11.99 10.42
CA TYR A 39 26.25 12.40 9.62
C TYR A 39 27.44 12.83 10.50
N ALA A 40 27.17 13.45 11.66
CA ALA A 40 28.20 13.84 12.61
C ALA A 40 28.94 12.65 13.26
N GLN A 41 28.31 11.47 13.32
CA GLN A 41 28.91 10.27 13.92
C GLN A 41 30.13 9.78 13.12
N GLY A 42 31.24 9.58 13.83
CA GLY A 42 32.54 9.24 13.22
C GLY A 42 33.22 10.40 12.49
N ARG A 43 32.67 11.62 12.59
CA ARG A 43 33.24 12.85 11.99
C ARG A 43 33.51 13.92 13.04
N THR A 44 32.45 14.46 13.63
CA THR A 44 32.50 15.48 14.68
C THR A 44 32.01 14.98 16.03
N LYS A 45 31.45 13.76 16.07
CA LYS A 45 31.09 13.02 17.28
C LYS A 45 31.69 11.61 17.23
N PRO A 46 32.04 11.00 18.38
CA PRO A 46 32.49 9.61 18.43
C PRO A 46 31.46 8.62 17.84
N GLY A 47 31.93 7.46 17.39
CA GLY A 47 31.12 6.36 16.83
C GLY A 47 31.50 6.00 15.40
N ALA A 48 30.91 4.93 14.88
CA ALA A 48 31.15 4.51 13.48
C ALA A 48 30.46 5.44 12.49
N VAL A 49 31.04 5.64 11.30
CA VAL A 49 30.34 6.33 10.21
C VAL A 49 29.19 5.44 9.72
N VAL A 50 27.95 5.89 9.92
CA VAL A 50 26.72 5.15 9.54
C VAL A 50 26.03 5.73 8.32
N THR A 51 26.47 6.88 7.82
CA THR A 51 25.93 7.52 6.61
C THR A 51 26.93 8.48 5.97
N ASN A 52 26.82 8.64 4.65
CA ASN A 52 27.55 9.66 3.88
C ASN A 52 26.68 10.88 3.54
N ALA A 53 25.37 10.82 3.79
CA ALA A 53 24.42 11.86 3.44
C ALA A 53 24.19 12.87 4.59
N LYS A 54 24.24 14.17 4.28
CA LYS A 54 23.75 15.23 5.18
C LYS A 54 22.22 15.33 5.11
N GLY A 55 21.62 16.14 5.97
CA GLY A 55 20.19 16.47 5.91
C GLY A 55 19.80 17.04 4.55
N GLY A 56 18.75 16.49 3.96
CA GLY A 56 18.30 16.79 2.59
C GLY A 56 18.98 15.96 1.51
N GLN A 57 20.04 15.21 1.83
CA GLN A 57 20.75 14.34 0.88
C GLN A 57 20.39 12.86 1.05
N SER A 58 19.46 12.53 1.95
CA SER A 58 18.98 11.17 2.16
C SER A 58 17.52 11.03 1.77
N ASN A 59 17.16 9.97 1.06
CA ASN A 59 15.77 9.66 0.71
C ASN A 59 14.88 9.38 1.93
N HIS A 60 15.46 9.06 3.10
CA HIS A 60 14.73 9.03 4.38
C HIS A 60 14.16 10.41 4.78
N ASN A 61 14.78 11.52 4.35
CA ASN A 61 14.31 12.88 4.63
C ASN A 61 13.03 13.25 3.89
N TYR A 62 12.72 12.54 2.81
CA TYR A 62 11.53 12.74 2.01
C TYR A 62 10.45 11.69 2.34
N GLY A 63 10.75 10.74 3.22
CA GLY A 63 9.84 9.67 3.62
C GLY A 63 9.55 8.67 2.49
N VAL A 64 10.50 8.50 1.58
CA VAL A 64 10.39 7.64 0.38
C VAL A 64 11.22 6.37 0.46
N ALA A 65 11.97 6.22 1.56
CA ALA A 65 12.84 5.08 1.82
C ALA A 65 12.50 4.35 3.13
N VAL A 66 12.87 3.08 3.18
CA VAL A 66 12.81 2.20 4.36
C VAL A 66 14.06 1.33 4.42
N ASP A 67 14.58 1.13 5.63
CA ASP A 67 15.60 0.11 5.87
C ASP A 67 14.94 -1.10 6.52
N LEU A 68 15.14 -2.26 5.91
CA LEU A 68 14.55 -3.51 6.35
C LEU A 68 15.62 -4.44 6.93
N CYS A 69 15.23 -5.21 7.92
CA CYS A 69 15.96 -6.40 8.38
C CYS A 69 14.96 -7.51 8.70
N LEU A 70 15.43 -8.64 9.22
CA LEU A 70 14.57 -9.78 9.56
C LEU A 70 14.44 -9.89 11.07
N TYR A 71 13.26 -10.24 11.58
CA TYR A 71 13.11 -10.74 12.94
C TYR A 71 13.56 -12.20 13.03
N THR A 72 14.07 -12.60 14.20
CA THR A 72 14.10 -14.01 14.61
C THR A 72 12.68 -14.58 14.67
N SER A 73 12.53 -15.90 14.59
CA SER A 73 11.21 -16.56 14.61
C SER A 73 10.40 -16.27 15.87
N ASP A 74 11.06 -15.98 16.99
CA ASP A 74 10.44 -15.58 18.26
C ASP A 74 10.20 -14.06 18.39
N GLY A 75 10.60 -13.28 17.39
CA GLY A 75 10.45 -11.82 17.35
C GLY A 75 11.33 -11.04 18.33
N LYS A 76 12.27 -11.68 19.04
CA LYS A 76 13.06 -11.03 20.11
C LYS A 76 14.31 -10.32 19.61
N ASN A 77 14.86 -10.73 18.47
CA ASN A 77 16.08 -10.17 17.90
C ASN A 77 15.91 -9.88 16.41
N VAL A 78 16.86 -9.13 15.85
CA VAL A 78 16.94 -8.87 14.41
C VAL A 78 18.17 -9.53 13.79
N ILE A 79 18.03 -9.89 12.51
CA ILE A 79 19.06 -10.48 11.67
C ILE A 79 19.25 -9.57 10.46
N TRP A 80 20.49 -9.17 10.22
CA TRP A 80 20.88 -8.37 9.07
C TRP A 80 21.47 -9.29 7.99
N GLU A 81 20.73 -9.49 6.91
CA GLU A 81 21.18 -10.26 5.75
C GLU A 81 21.44 -9.34 4.56
N SER A 82 22.37 -9.73 3.69
CA SER A 82 22.78 -8.92 2.53
C SER A 82 22.50 -9.59 1.19
N THR A 83 23.01 -10.79 0.94
CA THR A 83 22.91 -11.47 -0.38
C THR A 83 22.39 -12.90 -0.32
N THR A 84 21.88 -13.32 0.84
CA THR A 84 21.28 -14.65 1.06
C THR A 84 20.08 -14.88 0.13
N SER A 85 19.75 -16.14 -0.15
CA SER A 85 18.55 -16.48 -0.95
C SER A 85 17.25 -15.96 -0.30
N ARG A 86 17.20 -16.01 1.04
CA ARG A 86 16.10 -15.46 1.84
C ARG A 86 15.98 -13.94 1.65
N TRP A 87 17.07 -13.20 1.75
CA TRP A 87 17.06 -11.75 1.52
C TRP A 87 16.71 -11.39 0.08
N LYS A 88 17.26 -12.12 -0.91
CA LYS A 88 16.88 -11.93 -2.32
C LYS A 88 15.39 -12.10 -2.57
N THR A 89 14.71 -12.98 -1.81
CA THR A 89 13.24 -13.12 -1.87
C THR A 89 12.53 -11.85 -1.40
N VAL A 90 13.04 -11.18 -0.36
CA VAL A 90 12.56 -9.87 0.12
C VAL A 90 12.80 -8.79 -0.93
N VAL A 91 14.02 -8.73 -1.47
CA VAL A 91 14.41 -7.77 -2.51
C VAL A 91 13.48 -7.88 -3.73
N SER A 92 13.26 -9.09 -4.25
CA SER A 92 12.33 -9.30 -5.36
C SER A 92 10.90 -8.86 -5.04
N ALA A 93 10.44 -9.03 -3.80
CA ALA A 93 9.11 -8.59 -3.40
C ALA A 93 9.00 -7.06 -3.28
N MET A 94 10.04 -6.39 -2.78
CA MET A 94 10.13 -4.92 -2.74
C MET A 94 10.21 -4.32 -4.16
N LYS A 95 11.05 -4.89 -5.04
CA LYS A 95 11.13 -4.49 -6.45
C LYS A 95 9.82 -4.66 -7.19
N ALA A 96 9.07 -5.74 -6.92
CA ALA A 96 7.74 -5.94 -7.49
C ALA A 96 6.71 -4.88 -7.04
N GLU A 97 6.95 -4.21 -5.91
CA GLU A 97 6.18 -3.05 -5.46
C GLU A 97 6.73 -1.71 -5.99
N GLY A 98 7.78 -1.73 -6.81
CA GLY A 98 8.37 -0.55 -7.45
C GLY A 98 9.51 0.10 -6.68
N PHE A 99 10.01 -0.52 -5.61
CA PHE A 99 11.20 -0.02 -4.91
C PHE A 99 12.48 -0.37 -5.67
N GLU A 100 13.43 0.54 -5.67
CA GLU A 100 14.83 0.26 -5.93
C GLU A 100 15.52 -0.27 -4.67
N TRP A 101 16.68 -0.92 -4.82
CA TRP A 101 17.39 -1.57 -3.72
C TRP A 101 18.83 -1.05 -3.65
N GLY A 102 19.25 -0.60 -2.46
CA GLY A 102 20.59 -0.06 -2.25
C GLY A 102 21.71 -1.08 -2.44
N GLY A 103 21.41 -2.38 -2.41
CA GLY A 103 22.35 -3.44 -2.74
C GLY A 103 22.76 -3.49 -4.22
N ASP A 104 21.99 -2.85 -5.11
CA ASP A 104 22.30 -2.75 -6.55
C ASP A 104 23.19 -1.55 -6.89
N TRP A 105 23.43 -0.63 -5.95
CA TRP A 105 24.27 0.54 -6.19
C TRP A 105 25.70 0.14 -6.58
N LYS A 106 26.32 0.92 -7.48
CA LYS A 106 27.67 0.64 -7.99
C LYS A 106 28.75 0.79 -6.92
N SER A 107 28.54 1.68 -5.95
CA SER A 107 29.43 1.93 -4.81
C SER A 107 28.58 2.19 -3.58
N PHE A 108 29.16 2.01 -2.38
CA PHE A 108 28.47 2.20 -1.09
C PHE A 108 27.14 1.44 -0.98
N LYS A 109 27.16 0.15 -1.35
CA LYS A 109 25.98 -0.71 -1.28
C LYS A 109 25.36 -0.70 0.11
N ASP A 110 24.09 -0.36 0.17
CA ASP A 110 23.30 -0.31 1.39
C ASP A 110 22.24 -1.42 1.35
N TYR A 111 22.59 -2.59 1.88
CA TYR A 111 21.78 -3.80 1.71
C TYR A 111 20.41 -3.77 2.39
N PRO A 112 20.23 -3.12 3.55
CA PRO A 112 18.91 -2.90 4.13
C PRO A 112 18.00 -1.96 3.35
N HIS A 113 18.57 -1.09 2.53
CA HIS A 113 17.91 0.10 2.01
C HIS A 113 17.04 -0.16 0.79
N PHE A 114 15.83 0.39 0.83
CA PHE A 114 14.91 0.43 -0.31
C PHE A 114 14.29 1.82 -0.44
N GLU A 115 14.22 2.34 -1.66
CA GLU A 115 13.59 3.63 -1.96
C GLU A 115 12.64 3.52 -3.14
N LEU A 116 11.52 4.24 -3.07
CA LEU A 116 10.51 4.20 -4.13
C LEU A 116 10.89 5.09 -5.33
N TYR A 117 11.71 6.11 -5.10
CA TYR A 117 12.26 7.04 -6.08
C TYR A 117 13.33 7.91 -5.43
N ASP A 118 14.26 8.45 -6.21
CA ASP A 118 15.38 9.26 -5.73
C ASP A 118 14.97 10.74 -5.55
N ALA A 119 14.19 11.01 -4.50
CA ALA A 119 13.76 12.35 -4.13
C ALA A 119 14.94 13.29 -3.82
N ALA A 120 16.02 12.77 -3.23
CA ALA A 120 17.23 13.53 -2.92
C ALA A 120 18.00 13.94 -4.18
N GLY A 121 17.98 13.10 -5.23
CA GLY A 121 18.48 13.40 -6.57
C GLY A 121 17.53 14.24 -7.44
N GLY A 122 16.35 14.60 -6.91
CA GLY A 122 15.38 15.46 -7.59
C GLY A 122 14.32 14.72 -8.39
N GLU A 123 14.24 13.40 -8.29
CA GLU A 123 13.13 12.65 -8.88
C GLU A 123 11.81 13.03 -8.20
N LYS A 124 10.78 13.19 -9.02
CA LYS A 124 9.42 13.37 -8.53
C LYS A 124 8.83 12.01 -8.19
N ALA A 125 7.88 12.01 -7.26
CA ALA A 125 7.14 10.81 -6.94
C ALA A 125 6.65 10.14 -8.23
N PRO A 126 6.92 8.84 -8.45
CA PRO A 126 6.45 8.14 -9.62
C PRO A 126 4.95 8.31 -9.62
N ALA A 127 4.40 8.72 -10.77
CA ALA A 127 2.98 8.97 -10.92
C ALA A 127 2.27 7.77 -10.33
N THR A 128 1.67 7.96 -9.16
CA THR A 128 1.12 6.84 -8.42
C THR A 128 0.14 6.19 -9.37
N SER A 129 0.35 4.91 -9.67
CA SER A 129 -0.78 4.03 -9.90
C SER A 129 -1.52 3.90 -8.57
N THR A 130 -2.00 5.03 -8.03
CA THR A 130 -3.40 5.07 -7.68
C THR A 130 -4.05 4.41 -8.88
N SER A 131 -4.59 3.22 -8.69
CA SER A 131 -5.78 2.91 -9.44
C SER A 131 -6.79 4.00 -9.05
N SER A 132 -6.67 5.19 -9.66
CA SER A 132 -7.78 5.79 -10.34
C SER A 132 -8.18 4.77 -11.41
N ASN A 133 -8.70 3.62 -10.96
CA ASN A 133 -9.79 3.03 -11.68
C ASN A 133 -10.84 4.12 -11.64
N LYS A 134 -10.81 4.97 -12.67
CA LYS A 134 -11.96 5.72 -13.19
C LYS A 134 -13.07 4.74 -13.61
N ASN A 135 -12.92 3.43 -13.37
CA ASN A 135 -14.06 2.57 -13.16
C ASN A 135 -14.81 3.00 -11.90
N VAL A 136 -15.72 3.92 -12.14
CA VAL A 136 -16.78 4.36 -11.23
C VAL A 136 -17.58 3.17 -10.72
N TYR A 137 -17.47 1.96 -11.30
CA TYR A 137 -18.21 0.78 -10.89
C TYR A 137 -17.35 -0.44 -10.58
N TYR A 138 -17.80 -1.27 -9.64
CA TYR A 138 -17.32 -2.64 -9.50
C TYR A 138 -17.72 -3.48 -10.73
N THR A 139 -16.73 -4.07 -11.40
CA THR A 139 -16.90 -5.00 -12.53
C THR A 139 -16.74 -6.47 -12.14
N GLU A 140 -16.47 -6.73 -10.86
CA GLU A 140 -16.36 -8.06 -10.25
C GLU A 140 -17.12 -8.07 -8.92
N ASN A 141 -17.57 -9.24 -8.47
CA ASN A 141 -18.37 -9.36 -7.25
C ASN A 141 -17.52 -9.00 -6.00
N PRO A 142 -17.85 -7.92 -5.27
CA PRO A 142 -17.11 -7.50 -4.09
C PRO A 142 -17.37 -8.37 -2.85
N ARG A 143 -18.33 -9.30 -2.88
CA ARG A 143 -18.83 -10.15 -1.78
C ARG A 143 -19.50 -9.39 -0.64
N LYS A 144 -18.90 -8.32 -0.14
CA LYS A 144 -19.49 -7.41 0.85
C LYS A 144 -19.20 -5.96 0.48
N VAL A 145 -20.19 -5.11 0.70
CA VAL A 145 -20.05 -3.66 0.53
C VAL A 145 -20.70 -2.91 1.68
N LYS A 146 -20.18 -1.73 1.98
CA LYS A 146 -20.75 -0.73 2.87
C LYS A 146 -21.22 0.47 2.04
N THR A 147 -22.42 0.97 2.27
CA THR A 147 -22.88 2.20 1.64
C THR A 147 -22.09 3.40 2.16
N LEU A 148 -21.74 4.33 1.26
CA LEU A 148 -21.06 5.59 1.58
C LEU A 148 -22.04 6.75 1.70
N VAL A 149 -23.18 6.64 1.01
CA VAL A 149 -24.31 7.57 1.05
C VAL A 149 -25.59 6.76 1.21
N GLN A 150 -26.73 7.45 1.31
CA GLN A 150 -28.02 6.79 1.26
C GLN A 150 -28.22 6.09 -0.09
N CYS A 151 -28.62 4.82 -0.08
CA CYS A 151 -28.87 4.02 -1.28
C CYS A 151 -30.21 3.30 -1.20
N ASP A 152 -30.91 3.24 -2.32
CA ASP A 152 -32.12 2.43 -2.48
C ASP A 152 -31.79 1.05 -3.04
N LEU A 153 -32.68 0.08 -2.77
CA LEU A 153 -32.68 -1.22 -3.45
C LEU A 153 -33.75 -1.29 -4.52
N TYR A 154 -33.43 -2.01 -5.60
CA TYR A 154 -34.29 -2.14 -6.77
C TYR A 154 -34.58 -3.60 -7.09
N ASN A 155 -35.78 -3.90 -7.59
CA ASN A 155 -36.15 -5.24 -8.08
C ASN A 155 -35.66 -5.51 -9.53
N SER A 156 -35.04 -4.52 -10.16
CA SER A 156 -34.49 -4.59 -11.52
C SER A 156 -33.09 -3.96 -11.56
N VAL A 157 -32.31 -4.30 -12.59
CA VAL A 157 -31.05 -3.61 -12.92
C VAL A 157 -31.27 -2.17 -13.41
N ASP A 158 -32.48 -1.87 -13.88
CA ASP A 158 -32.91 -0.55 -14.33
C ASP A 158 -33.47 0.27 -13.16
N PHE A 159 -32.67 1.20 -12.67
CA PHE A 159 -32.95 1.97 -11.46
C PHE A 159 -33.92 3.11 -11.76
N THR A 160 -35.21 2.80 -11.74
CA THR A 160 -36.32 3.74 -11.94
C THR A 160 -37.25 3.70 -10.73
N GLU A 161 -38.09 4.73 -10.54
CA GLU A 161 -39.01 4.79 -9.38
C GLU A 161 -39.92 3.56 -9.28
N LYS A 162 -40.46 3.06 -10.41
CA LYS A 162 -41.28 1.84 -10.45
C LYS A 162 -40.57 0.57 -9.97
N HIS A 163 -39.23 0.58 -9.99
CA HIS A 163 -38.40 -0.56 -9.61
C HIS A 163 -37.83 -0.44 -8.21
N LYS A 164 -38.02 0.70 -7.53
CA LYS A 164 -37.62 0.84 -6.13
C LYS A 164 -38.44 -0.09 -5.26
N THR A 165 -37.77 -0.75 -4.33
CA THR A 165 -38.40 -1.68 -3.37
C THR A 165 -39.05 -0.98 -2.18
N GLY A 166 -38.93 0.35 -2.09
CA GLY A 166 -39.37 1.14 -0.94
C GLY A 166 -38.38 1.15 0.24
N GLY A 167 -37.35 0.29 0.22
CA GLY A 167 -36.28 0.30 1.21
C GLY A 167 -35.16 1.27 0.86
N THR A 168 -35.03 2.32 1.67
CA THR A 168 -33.93 3.30 1.61
C THR A 168 -32.96 3.04 2.77
N TYR A 169 -31.67 2.93 2.47
CA TYR A 169 -30.66 2.52 3.43
C TYR A 169 -29.63 3.62 3.64
N PRO A 170 -29.38 4.07 4.88
CA PRO A 170 -28.46 5.17 5.15
C PRO A 170 -27.00 4.79 4.86
N ALA A 171 -26.15 5.81 4.85
CA ALA A 171 -24.70 5.61 4.80
C ALA A 171 -24.24 4.69 5.95
N GLY A 172 -23.35 3.77 5.63
CA GLY A 172 -22.77 2.82 6.55
C GLY A 172 -23.49 1.47 6.66
N THR A 173 -24.59 1.28 5.94
CA THR A 173 -25.30 0.00 5.83
C THR A 173 -24.45 -1.02 5.10
N ILE A 174 -24.39 -2.25 5.61
CA ILE A 174 -23.60 -3.34 5.04
C ILE A 174 -24.51 -4.31 4.28
N PHE A 175 -24.11 -4.63 3.04
CA PHE A 175 -24.78 -5.62 2.21
C PHE A 175 -23.85 -6.79 1.87
N THR A 176 -24.41 -7.99 1.93
CA THR A 176 -23.78 -9.19 1.34
C THR A 176 -24.24 -9.31 -0.10
N ILE A 177 -23.28 -9.45 -1.02
CA ILE A 177 -23.49 -9.48 -2.46
C ILE A 177 -23.40 -10.93 -2.97
N SER A 178 -24.53 -11.46 -3.43
CA SER A 178 -24.68 -12.82 -3.94
C SER A 178 -24.26 -12.93 -5.42
N GLY A 179 -24.36 -11.84 -6.18
CA GLY A 179 -24.02 -11.83 -7.59
C GLY A 179 -24.01 -10.43 -8.18
N MET A 180 -24.05 -10.34 -9.51
CA MET A 180 -24.12 -9.07 -10.23
C MET A 180 -25.09 -9.16 -11.41
N GLY A 181 -25.66 -8.03 -11.79
CA GLY A 181 -26.40 -7.84 -13.04
C GLY A 181 -25.79 -6.71 -13.87
N LYS A 182 -26.23 -6.56 -15.11
CA LYS A 182 -25.88 -5.43 -15.97
C LYS A 182 -27.14 -4.91 -16.65
N THR A 183 -27.23 -3.59 -16.82
CA THR A 183 -28.25 -2.99 -17.71
C THR A 183 -27.96 -3.37 -19.16
N LYS A 184 -28.91 -3.09 -20.07
CA LYS A 184 -28.69 -3.24 -21.53
C LYS A 184 -27.47 -2.45 -22.01
N GLY A 185 -27.22 -1.28 -21.42
CA GLY A 185 -26.03 -0.45 -21.68
C GLY A 185 -24.75 -0.90 -20.96
N GLY A 186 -24.74 -2.10 -20.37
CA GLY A 186 -23.55 -2.69 -19.75
C GLY A 186 -23.21 -2.15 -18.37
N THR A 187 -24.03 -1.28 -17.77
CA THR A 187 -23.74 -0.71 -16.46
C THR A 187 -23.96 -1.76 -15.36
N PRO A 188 -22.94 -2.12 -14.56
CA PRO A 188 -23.05 -3.19 -13.58
C PRO A 188 -23.86 -2.77 -12.35
N ARG A 189 -24.50 -3.77 -11.72
CA ARG A 189 -25.30 -3.69 -10.50
C ARG A 189 -24.96 -4.85 -9.57
N LEU A 190 -24.96 -4.61 -8.27
CA LEU A 190 -24.69 -5.63 -7.26
C LEU A 190 -26.00 -6.30 -6.88
N LYS A 191 -26.09 -7.63 -6.98
CA LYS A 191 -27.24 -8.40 -6.50
C LYS A 191 -26.99 -8.77 -5.04
N THR A 192 -27.83 -8.26 -4.15
CA THR A 192 -27.76 -8.54 -2.71
C THR A 192 -28.21 -9.97 -2.40
N LYS A 193 -27.95 -10.46 -1.17
CA LYS A 193 -28.42 -11.78 -0.73
C LYS A 193 -29.95 -11.90 -0.73
N SER A 194 -30.69 -10.81 -0.53
CA SER A 194 -32.16 -10.78 -0.63
C SER A 194 -32.68 -10.79 -2.07
N GLY A 195 -31.79 -10.75 -3.08
CA GLY A 195 -32.16 -10.83 -4.49
C GLY A 195 -32.34 -9.48 -5.18
N TYR A 196 -32.42 -8.38 -4.42
CA TYR A 196 -32.53 -7.02 -4.96
C TYR A 196 -31.19 -6.45 -5.42
N TYR A 197 -31.25 -5.43 -6.27
CA TYR A 197 -30.10 -4.76 -6.85
C TYR A 197 -29.74 -3.48 -6.11
N LEU A 198 -28.44 -3.29 -5.93
CA LEU A 198 -27.78 -2.11 -5.36
C LEU A 198 -26.79 -1.56 -6.40
N THR A 199 -26.50 -0.26 -6.34
CA THR A 199 -25.51 0.35 -7.22
C THR A 199 -24.14 -0.33 -7.06
N ALA A 200 -23.46 -0.59 -8.19
CA ALA A 200 -22.05 -1.00 -8.17
C ALA A 200 -21.10 0.20 -8.13
N ASN A 201 -21.64 1.42 -8.06
CA ASN A 201 -20.86 2.64 -8.18
C ASN A 201 -20.01 2.89 -6.92
N THR A 202 -18.69 2.96 -7.08
CA THR A 202 -17.69 3.11 -6.03
C THR A 202 -17.76 4.46 -5.29
N LYS A 203 -18.50 5.44 -5.83
CA LYS A 203 -18.85 6.68 -5.11
C LYS A 203 -19.94 6.48 -4.07
N PHE A 204 -20.77 5.45 -4.21
CA PHE A 204 -21.93 5.19 -3.37
C PHE A 204 -21.73 4.00 -2.44
N VAL A 205 -20.84 3.08 -2.79
CA VAL A 205 -20.55 1.87 -2.02
C VAL A 205 -19.06 1.57 -2.02
N LYS A 206 -18.57 0.99 -0.92
CA LYS A 206 -17.18 0.57 -0.75
C LYS A 206 -17.11 -0.90 -0.34
N LYS A 207 -16.28 -1.68 -1.02
CA LYS A 207 -15.94 -3.06 -0.64
C LYS A 207 -15.31 -3.10 0.75
N ILE A 208 -15.75 -4.05 1.57
CA ILE A 208 -15.25 -4.31 2.93
C ILE A 208 -14.85 -5.77 3.10
#